data_AF-A0A8J3P4N7-F1
#
_entry.id   AF-A0A8J3P4N7-F1
#
_cell.length_a   1.000
_cell.length_b   1.000
_cell.length_c   1.000
_cell.angle_alpha   90.00
_cell.angle_beta   90.00
_cell.angle_gamma   90.00
#
_symmetry.space_group_name_H-M   'P 1'
#
loop_
_entity.id
_entity.type
_entity.pdbx_description
1 polymer ?
#
loop_
_entity_poly.entity_id
_entity_poly.type
_entity_poly.pdbx_seq_one_letter_code
_entity_poly.pdbx_strand_id
1 'polypeptide(L)'
;MSDEIPIRPMAWPSGDGTHLDLDLARDAGSRMTAAGKDVTALRNGTGASIESAGQARPWGMDDVGKALDKGYSEIAPNILNLWRQVGTALESMGGNITQAATVTTDTDVAASKRTEKAGNHHPDIPV
;
A
#
# COMPACT_ATOMS: atom_id res chain seq x y z
N MET A 1 10.88 -4.12 26.21
CA MET A 1 9.57 -3.57 25.79
C MET A 1 9.42 -3.92 24.33
N SER A 2 8.58 -4.90 24.02
CA SER A 2 8.28 -5.26 22.63
C SER A 2 7.28 -4.23 22.11
N ASP A 3 7.72 -3.35 21.21
CA ASP A 3 6.81 -2.54 20.41
C ASP A 3 6.12 -3.49 19.43
N GLU A 4 4.93 -3.92 19.82
CA GLU A 4 4.05 -4.72 18.97
C GLU A 4 3.58 -3.80 17.83
N ILE A 5 3.92 -4.14 16.58
CA ILE A 5 3.42 -3.40 15.42
C ILE A 5 1.90 -3.52 15.46
N PRO A 6 1.14 -2.43 15.62
CA PRO A 6 -0.31 -2.51 15.71
C PRO A 6 -0.86 -2.99 14.37
N ILE A 7 -1.18 -4.28 14.28
CA ILE A 7 -1.90 -4.86 13.14
C ILE A 7 -3.32 -4.29 13.22
N ARG A 8 -3.60 -3.23 12.44
CA ARG A 8 -4.96 -2.68 12.36
C ARG A 8 -5.85 -3.72 11.68
N PRO A 9 -6.91 -4.22 12.33
CA PRO A 9 -7.83 -5.16 11.69
C PRO A 9 -8.44 -4.51 10.44
N MET A 10 -8.28 -5.19 9.31
CA MET A 10 -8.82 -4.77 8.02
C MET A 10 -10.15 -5.50 7.81
N ALA A 11 -11.20 -5.04 8.47
CA ALA A 11 -12.56 -5.49 8.21
C ALA A 11 -13.13 -4.65 7.06
N TRP A 12 -13.40 -5.30 5.93
CA TRP A 12 -14.09 -4.68 4.81
C TRP A 12 -15.61 -4.82 5.02
N PRO A 13 -16.39 -3.74 4.96
CA PRO A 13 -17.84 -3.81 4.87
C PRO A 13 -18.25 -4.71 3.70
N SER A 14 -19.27 -5.55 3.92
CA SER A 14 -19.91 -6.31 2.85
C SER A 14 -20.56 -5.34 1.87
N GLY A 15 -20.02 -5.24 0.65
CA GLY A 15 -20.68 -4.55 -0.46
C GLY A 15 -21.85 -5.37 -0.98
N ASP A 16 -22.85 -4.69 -1.56
CA ASP A 16 -24.01 -5.32 -2.21
C ASP A 16 -23.67 -5.96 -3.57
N GLY A 17 -22.41 -5.82 -4.02
CA GLY A 17 -21.92 -6.33 -5.30
C GLY A 17 -22.35 -5.49 -6.51
N THR A 18 -23.09 -4.41 -6.30
CA THR A 18 -23.66 -3.55 -7.35
C THR A 18 -23.23 -2.09 -7.23
N HIS A 19 -22.79 -1.66 -6.05
CA HIS A 19 -22.33 -0.31 -5.78
C HIS A 19 -20.94 -0.31 -5.13
N LEU A 20 -20.11 0.63 -5.60
CA LEU A 20 -18.80 0.91 -5.04
C LEU A 20 -18.95 2.03 -4.02
N ASP A 21 -18.66 1.74 -2.75
CA ASP A 21 -18.53 2.78 -1.73
C ASP A 21 -17.18 3.49 -1.91
N LEU A 22 -17.22 4.66 -2.55
CA LEU A 22 -16.03 5.42 -2.92
C LEU A 22 -15.35 6.07 -1.70
N ASP A 23 -16.10 6.34 -0.63
CA ASP A 23 -15.52 6.90 0.60
C ASP A 23 -14.79 5.83 1.40
N LEU A 24 -15.37 4.63 1.49
CA LEU A 24 -14.69 3.46 2.01
C LEU A 24 -13.42 3.15 1.19
N ALA A 25 -13.49 3.22 -0.14
CA ALA A 25 -12.33 2.99 -0.99
C ALA A 25 -11.20 4.00 -0.72
N ARG A 26 -11.53 5.29 -0.54
CA ARG A 26 -10.55 6.32 -0.15
C ARG A 26 -9.95 6.06 1.22
N ASP A 27 -10.77 5.74 2.23
CA ASP A 27 -10.27 5.43 3.57
C ASP A 27 -9.31 4.25 3.53
N ALA A 28 -9.70 3.17 2.85
CA ALA A 28 -8.87 2.00 2.73
C ALA A 28 -7.57 2.27 1.95
N GLY A 29 -7.63 3.06 0.87
CA GLY A 29 -6.45 3.52 0.14
C GLY A 29 -5.49 4.30 1.05
N SER A 30 -6.00 5.24 1.84
CA SER A 30 -5.23 6.01 2.82
C SER A 30 -4.57 5.13 3.88
N ARG A 31 -5.32 4.17 4.45
CA ARG A 31 -4.79 3.19 5.41
C ARG A 31 -3.70 2.31 4.81
N MET A 32 -3.86 1.90 3.55
CA MET A 32 -2.88 1.10 2.84
C MET A 32 -1.61 1.89 2.52
N THR A 33 -1.74 3.17 2.16
CA THR A 33 -0.61 4.10 2.02
C THR A 33 0.15 4.26 3.34
N ALA A 34 -0.57 4.43 4.45
CA ALA A 34 0.05 4.51 5.77
C ALA A 34 0.79 3.21 6.14
N ALA A 35 0.19 2.04 5.88
CA ALA A 35 0.83 0.76 6.11
C ALA A 35 2.12 0.59 5.26
N GLY A 36 2.11 1.04 4.00
CA GLY A 36 3.30 1.02 3.16
C GLY A 36 4.45 1.88 3.71
N LYS A 37 4.12 3.04 4.28
CA LYS A 37 5.09 3.91 4.96
C LYS A 37 5.63 3.28 6.23
N ASP A 38 4.78 2.66 7.04
CA ASP A 38 5.20 1.97 8.26
C ASP A 38 6.15 0.79 7.94
N VAL A 39 5.81 -0.02 6.93
CA VAL A 39 6.67 -1.12 6.46
C VAL A 39 8.02 -0.60 5.95
N THR A 40 8.01 0.51 5.21
CA THR A 40 9.24 1.15 4.72
C THR A 40 10.08 1.71 5.86
N ALA A 41 9.46 2.33 6.86
CA ALA A 41 10.14 2.83 8.05
C ALA A 41 10.80 1.69 8.85
N LEU A 42 10.10 0.56 9.03
CA LEU A 42 10.65 -0.62 9.69
C LEU A 42 11.83 -1.22 8.90
N ARG A 43 11.76 -1.25 7.56
CA ARG A 43 12.90 -1.67 6.74
C ARG A 43 14.09 -0.73 6.93
N ASN A 44 13.86 0.58 6.99
CA ASN A 44 14.92 1.57 7.14
C ASN A 44 15.53 1.58 8.56
N GLY A 45 14.75 1.21 9.59
CA GLY A 45 15.24 1.03 10.95
C GLY A 45 15.82 -0.36 11.17
N THR A 46 14.96 -1.31 11.54
CA THR A 46 15.33 -2.70 11.87
C THR A 46 16.09 -3.38 10.74
N GLY A 47 15.67 -3.23 9.49
CA GLY A 47 16.37 -3.82 8.36
C GLY A 47 17.78 -3.27 8.16
N ALA A 48 18.01 -1.98 8.45
CA ALA A 48 19.36 -1.40 8.41
C ALA A 48 20.24 -1.93 9.55
N SER A 49 19.68 -2.13 10.75
CA SER A 49 20.39 -2.78 11.85
C SER A 49 20.79 -4.22 11.51
N ILE A 50 19.92 -4.98 10.85
CA ILE A 50 20.23 -6.34 10.37
C ILE A 50 21.36 -6.31 9.34
N GLU A 51 21.31 -5.39 8.39
CA GLU A 51 22.35 -5.23 7.37
C GLU A 51 23.71 -4.90 7.99
N SER A 52 23.73 -3.96 8.94
CA SER A 52 24.95 -3.59 9.69
C SER A 52 25.50 -4.74 10.53
N ALA A 53 24.65 -5.47 11.26
CA ALA A 53 25.07 -6.64 12.03
C ALA A 53 25.64 -7.74 11.13
N GLY A 54 25.05 -7.95 9.94
CA GLY A 54 25.56 -8.89 8.95
C GLY A 54 26.95 -8.53 8.43
N GLN A 55 27.20 -7.24 8.16
CA GLN A 55 28.52 -6.75 7.74
C GLN A 55 29.60 -6.92 8.82
N ALA A 56 29.21 -6.91 10.10
CA ALA A 56 30.12 -7.16 11.22
C ALA A 56 30.54 -8.64 11.36
N ARG A 57 29.90 -9.56 10.62
CA ARG A 57 30.21 -11.00 10.58
C ARG A 57 30.33 -11.65 11.97
N PRO A 58 29.26 -11.66 12.78
CA PRO A 58 29.30 -12.07 14.18
C PRO A 58 29.54 -13.58 14.41
N TRP A 59 29.59 -14.39 13.35
CA TRP A 59 29.61 -15.86 13.39
C TRP A 59 30.99 -16.51 13.48
N GLY A 60 32.05 -15.74 13.79
CA GLY A 60 33.40 -16.28 13.95
C GLY A 60 34.09 -16.64 12.62
N MET A 61 35.37 -17.03 12.69
CA MET A 61 36.21 -17.31 11.51
C MET A 61 36.48 -18.79 11.25
N ASP A 62 35.89 -19.69 12.05
CA ASP A 62 35.97 -21.12 11.80
C ASP A 62 35.14 -21.53 10.57
N ASP A 63 35.17 -22.81 10.21
CA ASP A 63 34.48 -23.28 9.00
C ASP A 63 32.95 -23.20 9.13
N VAL A 64 32.41 -23.24 10.35
CA VAL A 64 30.98 -23.00 10.62
C VAL A 64 30.65 -21.52 10.37
N GLY A 65 31.47 -20.61 10.87
CA GLY A 65 31.35 -19.18 10.65
C GLY A 65 31.44 -18.80 9.17
N LYS A 66 32.37 -19.39 8.41
CA LYS A 66 32.46 -19.17 6.96
C LYS A 66 31.22 -19.68 6.21
N ALA A 67 30.68 -20.84 6.61
CA ALA A 67 29.47 -21.38 6.01
C ALA A 67 28.25 -20.48 6.27
N LEU A 68 28.13 -19.95 7.49
CA LEU A 68 27.11 -18.95 7.87
C LEU A 68 27.29 -17.65 7.09
N ASP A 69 28.52 -17.12 6.98
CA ASP A 69 28.82 -15.90 6.20
C ASP A 69 28.32 -16.02 4.77
N LYS A 70 28.63 -17.16 4.13
CA LYS A 70 28.22 -17.46 2.76
C LYS A 70 26.71 -17.48 2.62
N GLY A 71 26.02 -18.29 3.44
CA GLY A 71 24.57 -18.41 3.37
C GLY A 71 23.85 -17.09 3.66
N TYR A 72 24.34 -16.35 4.67
CA TYR A 72 23.80 -15.03 5.00
C TYR A 72 23.99 -14.03 3.85
N SER A 73 25.20 -13.95 3.29
CA SER A 73 25.53 -13.02 2.20
C SER A 73 24.73 -13.29 0.92
N GLU A 74 24.36 -14.54 0.66
CA GLU A 74 23.55 -14.92 -0.51
C GLU A 74 22.05 -14.58 -0.33
N ILE A 75 21.52 -14.71 0.90
CA ILE A 75 20.07 -14.63 1.16
C ILE A 75 19.63 -13.27 1.69
N ALA A 76 20.38 -12.69 2.64
CA ALA A 76 19.96 -11.49 3.36
C ALA A 76 19.69 -10.28 2.44
N PRO A 77 20.52 -9.98 1.42
CA PRO A 77 20.25 -8.86 0.51
C PRO A 77 18.92 -9.01 -0.22
N ASN A 78 18.55 -10.24 -0.60
CA ASN A 78 17.32 -10.52 -1.31
C ASN A 78 16.09 -10.29 -0.42
N ILE A 79 16.12 -10.77 0.83
CA ILE A 79 15.03 -10.56 1.79
C ILE A 79 14.88 -9.07 2.10
N LEU A 80 15.98 -8.38 2.37
CA LEU A 80 15.97 -6.95 2.67
C LEU A 80 15.48 -6.10 1.49
N ASN A 81 15.75 -6.54 0.26
CA ASN A 81 15.23 -5.91 -0.95
C ASN A 81 13.74 -6.17 -1.14
N LEU A 82 13.27 -7.40 -0.92
CA LEU A 82 11.84 -7.75 -0.97
C LEU A 82 11.04 -6.95 0.05
N TRP A 83 11.54 -6.81 1.27
CA TRP A 83 10.90 -6.01 2.31
C TRP A 83 10.68 -4.56 1.84
N ARG A 84 11.70 -3.93 1.26
CA ARG A 84 11.58 -2.58 0.68
C ARG A 84 10.51 -2.53 -0.41
N GLN A 85 10.50 -3.52 -1.31
CA GLN A 85 9.51 -3.59 -2.40
C GLN A 85 8.08 -3.70 -1.87
N VAL A 86 7.84 -4.48 -0.81
CA VAL A 86 6.51 -4.60 -0.19
C VAL A 86 6.01 -3.25 0.32
N GLY A 87 6.86 -2.49 1.02
CA GLY A 87 6.50 -1.14 1.50
C GLY A 87 6.12 -0.20 0.36
N THR A 88 6.95 -0.15 -0.70
CA THR A 88 6.68 0.66 -1.89
C THR A 88 5.41 0.22 -2.63
N ALA A 89 5.18 -1.08 -2.74
CA ALA A 89 4.00 -1.62 -3.41
C ALA A 89 2.71 -1.24 -2.66
N LEU A 90 2.70 -1.37 -1.33
CA LEU A 90 1.57 -0.94 -0.49
C LEU A 90 1.28 0.55 -0.62
N GLU A 91 2.33 1.38 -0.58
CA GLU A 91 2.19 2.82 -0.72
C GLU A 91 1.58 3.22 -2.07
N SER A 92 2.11 2.63 -3.16
CA SER A 92 1.63 2.85 -4.53
C SER A 92 0.19 2.38 -4.72
N MET A 93 -0.15 1.17 -4.27
CA MET A 93 -1.51 0.65 -4.37
C MET A 93 -2.51 1.51 -3.61
N GLY A 94 -2.20 1.94 -2.38
CA GLY A 94 -3.08 2.83 -1.61
C GLY A 94 -3.31 4.17 -2.28
N GLY A 95 -2.27 4.75 -2.88
CA GLY A 95 -2.36 5.99 -3.66
C GLY A 95 -3.23 5.81 -4.90
N ASN A 96 -3.04 4.72 -5.65
CA ASN A 96 -3.81 4.42 -6.85
C ASN A 96 -5.30 4.21 -6.55
N ILE A 97 -5.64 3.52 -5.45
CA ILE A 97 -7.04 3.33 -5.02
C ILE A 97 -7.68 4.68 -4.69
N THR A 98 -6.99 5.52 -3.91
CA THR A 98 -7.48 6.86 -3.52
C THR A 98 -7.72 7.73 -4.75
N GLN A 99 -6.78 7.70 -5.71
CA GLN A 99 -6.90 8.43 -6.97
C GLN A 99 -8.07 7.93 -7.82
N ALA A 100 -8.21 6.61 -7.96
CA ALA A 100 -9.30 6.02 -8.73
C ALA A 100 -10.67 6.41 -8.15
N ALA A 101 -10.86 6.29 -6.83
CA ALA A 101 -12.10 6.68 -6.17
C ALA A 101 -12.42 8.17 -6.38
N THR A 102 -11.41 9.03 -6.34
CA THR A 102 -11.53 10.47 -6.61
C THR A 102 -12.00 10.75 -8.04
N VAL A 103 -11.32 10.16 -9.03
CA VAL A 103 -11.68 10.32 -10.44
C VAL A 103 -13.08 9.80 -10.73
N THR A 104 -13.48 8.68 -10.12
CA THR A 104 -14.83 8.13 -10.29
C THR A 104 -15.90 9.08 -9.77
N THR A 105 -15.72 9.63 -8.56
CA THR A 105 -16.67 10.63 -8.01
C THR A 105 -16.74 11.89 -8.86
N ASP A 106 -15.60 12.43 -9.30
CA ASP A 106 -15.58 13.63 -10.14
C ASP A 106 -16.30 13.40 -11.47
N THR A 107 -16.11 12.21 -12.06
CA THR A 107 -16.77 11.80 -13.29
C THR A 107 -18.28 11.70 -13.11
N ASP A 108 -18.73 11.09 -12.01
CA ASP A 108 -20.16 10.92 -11.71
C ASP A 108 -20.87 12.27 -11.46
N VAL A 109 -20.24 13.16 -10.69
CA VAL A 109 -20.72 14.54 -10.47
C VAL A 109 -20.81 15.30 -11.80
N ALA A 110 -19.80 15.17 -12.67
CA ALA A 110 -19.81 15.81 -13.98
C ALA A 110 -20.90 15.23 -14.91
N ALA A 111 -21.15 13.92 -14.85
CA ALA A 111 -22.20 13.27 -15.61
C ALA A 111 -23.59 13.72 -15.15
N SER A 112 -23.84 13.74 -13.84
CA SER A 112 -25.11 14.21 -13.26
C SER A 112 -25.43 15.66 -13.64
N LYS A 113 -24.45 16.56 -13.60
CA LYS A 113 -24.65 17.95 -14.07
C LYS A 113 -25.03 18.04 -15.55
N ARG A 114 -24.51 17.15 -16.40
CA ARG A 114 -24.85 17.12 -17.83
C ARG A 114 -26.26 16.58 -18.06
N THR A 115 -26.66 15.54 -17.33
CA THR A 115 -28.02 14.97 -17.44
C THR A 115 -29.07 15.92 -16.90
N GLU A 116 -28.82 16.60 -15.77
CA GLU A 116 -29.68 17.67 -15.26
C GLU A 116 -29.86 18.80 -16.29
N LYS A 117 -28.76 19.25 -16.90
CA LYS A 117 -28.81 20.29 -17.95
C LYS A 117 -29.61 19.83 -19.17
N ALA A 118 -29.47 18.58 -19.60
CA ALA A 118 -30.20 18.02 -20.73
C ALA A 118 -31.69 17.84 -20.41
N GLY A 119 -32.04 17.38 -19.21
CA GLY A 119 -33.43 17.25 -18.76
C GLY A 119 -34.13 18.60 -18.61
N ASN A 120 -33.40 19.64 -18.20
CA ASN A 120 -33.90 21.01 -18.15
C ASN A 120 -33.98 21.69 -19.53
N HIS A 121 -33.38 21.08 -20.57
CA HIS A 121 -33.53 21.52 -21.95
C HIS A 121 -34.68 20.74 -22.58
N HIS A 122 -35.92 21.19 -22.31
CA HIS A 122 -37.09 20.67 -23.04
C HIS A 122 -36.96 21.15 -24.50
N PRO A 123 -36.77 20.26 -25.49
CA PRO A 123 -36.79 20.68 -26.87
C PRO A 123 -38.21 21.18 -27.18
N ASP A 124 -38.33 22.39 -27.75
CA ASP A 124 -39.55 22.80 -28.43
C ASP A 124 -39.72 21.88 -29.64
N ILE A 125 -40.47 20.79 -29.44
CA ILE A 125 -40.88 19.91 -30.53
C ILE A 125 -42.17 20.52 -31.09
N PRO A 126 -42.16 21.12 -32.29
CA PRO A 126 -43.40 21.57 -32.92
C PRO A 126 -44.28 20.35 -33.20
N VAL A 127 -45.52 20.41 -32.71
CA VAL A 127 -46.61 19.43 -32.97
C VAL A 127 -47.21 19.60 -34.36
#